data_AF-A0A0A1T8U2-F1
#
_entry.id   AF-A0A0A1T8U2-F1
#
_cell.length_a   1.000
_cell.length_b   1.000
_cell.length_c   1.000
_cell.angle_alpha   90.00
_cell.angle_beta   90.00
_cell.angle_gamma   90.00
#
_symmetry.space_group_name_H-M   'P 1'
#
loop_
_entity.id
_entity.type
_entity.pdbx_description
1 polymer ?
#
loop_
_entity_poly.entity_id
_entity_poly.type
_entity_poly.pdbx_seq_one_letter_code
_entity_poly.pdbx_strand_id
1 'polypeptide(L)'
;MIISLKTALTLVATVAVAQATVLTLPEIEECSSTVTDENREMAYYLDTYELPSDMEQNINIDTYMHVVAETKDEAGGYLPREIVEKQFKVLVDSFKDHDISFTLKDITWTVNADWSNHKGSNLNFAMKKALRKGSYAALNLYYLKKVDQHNGYCYYPVANPGDQARTQDGCVQRMDTMPGVGDRGYAGFVTTHEVGHWLSLLHTFENGCNSPGDHVDDTPAENHKDRDACNERDSCPNSPGKDPIHNYMAYVFE
;
A
#
# COMPACT_ATOMS: atom_id res chain seq x y z
N MET A 1 12.70 -5.91 8.56
CA MET A 1 12.99 -4.50 8.20
C MET A 1 13.30 -4.42 6.71
N ILE A 2 12.48 -3.65 5.98
CA ILE A 2 12.14 -3.94 4.58
C ILE A 2 13.15 -3.37 3.59
N ILE A 3 13.84 -4.27 2.90
CA ILE A 3 14.52 -3.96 1.65
C ILE A 3 13.44 -3.77 0.58
N SER A 4 13.38 -2.60 -0.06
CA SER A 4 12.60 -2.43 -1.28
C SER A 4 13.14 -3.41 -2.32
N LEU A 5 12.42 -4.51 -2.53
CA LEU A 5 12.67 -5.54 -3.55
C LEU A 5 12.99 -4.96 -4.94
N LYS A 6 12.51 -3.74 -5.19
CA LYS A 6 12.65 -3.06 -6.47
C LYS A 6 14.05 -2.50 -6.73
N THR A 7 14.87 -2.34 -5.69
CA THR A 7 16.28 -1.95 -5.80
C THR A 7 17.23 -3.15 -5.75
N ALA A 8 16.84 -4.26 -5.11
CA ALA A 8 17.72 -5.40 -4.83
C ALA A 8 17.54 -6.62 -5.76
N LEU A 9 16.40 -6.82 -6.44
CA LEU A 9 16.24 -7.98 -7.34
C LEU A 9 16.81 -7.71 -8.74
N THR A 10 18.14 -7.85 -8.84
CA THR A 10 18.79 -8.28 -10.10
C THR A 10 19.31 -9.72 -10.01
N LEU A 11 19.03 -10.45 -8.93
CA LEU A 11 19.50 -11.83 -8.77
C LEU A 11 18.38 -12.80 -8.36
N VAL A 12 18.14 -13.76 -9.27
CA VAL A 12 17.60 -15.13 -9.08
C VAL A 12 16.06 -15.36 -9.16
N ALA A 13 15.66 -15.90 -10.32
CA ALA A 13 14.65 -16.92 -10.68
C ALA A 13 13.98 -17.76 -9.53
N THR A 14 12.76 -18.32 -9.55
CA THR A 14 11.81 -18.84 -10.59
C THR A 14 10.54 -19.48 -9.94
N VAL A 15 9.36 -19.44 -10.63
CA VAL A 15 8.22 -20.44 -10.68
C VAL A 15 7.30 -20.55 -9.41
N ALA A 16 5.96 -20.70 -9.37
CA ALA A 16 4.82 -21.01 -10.28
C ALA A 16 3.43 -20.61 -9.68
N VAL A 17 2.43 -20.59 -10.58
CA VAL A 17 0.99 -20.23 -10.50
C VAL A 17 0.11 -21.11 -9.59
N ALA A 18 -0.92 -20.53 -8.93
CA ALA A 18 -2.20 -21.19 -8.66
C ALA A 18 -3.40 -20.21 -8.52
N GLN A 19 -4.57 -20.60 -9.02
CA GLN A 19 -5.84 -19.88 -8.97
C GLN A 19 -6.71 -20.34 -7.78
N ALA A 20 -7.51 -19.45 -7.18
CA ALA A 20 -8.68 -19.86 -6.40
C ALA A 20 -9.83 -18.84 -6.48
N THR A 21 -11.04 -19.37 -6.62
CA THR A 21 -12.35 -18.70 -6.69
C THR A 21 -12.93 -18.42 -5.30
N VAL A 22 -13.56 -17.25 -5.11
CA VAL A 22 -14.12 -16.80 -3.83
C VAL A 22 -15.66 -16.77 -3.84
N LEU A 23 -16.25 -17.24 -2.73
CA LEU A 23 -17.66 -17.11 -2.35
C LEU A 23 -17.87 -15.80 -1.56
N THR A 24 -18.99 -15.13 -1.78
CA THR A 24 -19.28 -13.78 -1.27
C THR A 24 -19.96 -13.77 0.11
N LEU A 25 -19.50 -12.85 0.97
CA LEU A 25 -20.18 -12.33 2.18
C LEU A 25 -20.21 -10.78 2.12
N PRO A 26 -21.16 -10.09 2.79
CA PRO A 26 -21.50 -8.69 2.53
C PRO A 26 -20.52 -7.66 3.14
N GLU A 27 -20.64 -6.44 2.62
CA GLU A 27 -19.68 -5.32 2.58
C GLU A 27 -19.09 -4.82 3.91
N ILE A 28 -17.74 -4.81 3.97
CA ILE A 28 -16.94 -4.03 4.91
C ILE A 28 -16.07 -3.08 4.05
N GLU A 29 -16.01 -1.80 4.41
CA GLU A 29 -15.08 -0.82 3.80
C GLU A 29 -13.63 -1.15 4.24
N GLU A 30 -13.01 -2.16 3.62
CA GLU A 30 -11.63 -2.64 3.92
C GLU A 30 -10.59 -2.09 2.94
N CYS A 31 -9.30 -2.36 3.16
CA CYS A 31 -8.26 -2.24 2.13
C CYS A 31 -8.17 -3.54 1.31
N SER A 32 -8.02 -3.44 -0.02
CA SER A 32 -8.25 -4.58 -0.94
C SER A 32 -7.02 -5.45 -1.21
N SER A 33 -5.85 -5.07 -0.69
CA SER A 33 -4.58 -5.69 -1.07
C SER A 33 -4.58 -7.19 -0.75
N THR A 34 -4.78 -8.02 -1.78
CA THR A 34 -4.92 -9.46 -1.63
C THR A 34 -3.54 -10.09 -1.46
N VAL A 35 -3.30 -10.70 -0.30
CA VAL A 35 -2.07 -11.43 -0.01
C VAL A 35 -2.10 -12.79 -0.71
N THR A 36 -1.10 -13.07 -1.53
CA THR A 36 -0.90 -14.38 -2.18
C THR A 36 0.19 -15.19 -1.47
N ASP A 37 0.29 -16.48 -1.78
CA ASP A 37 1.38 -17.33 -1.29
C ASP A 37 2.76 -16.77 -1.69
N GLU A 38 2.90 -16.22 -2.90
CA GLU A 38 4.12 -15.54 -3.34
C GLU A 38 4.47 -14.35 -2.44
N ASN A 39 3.47 -13.63 -1.92
CA ASN A 39 3.72 -12.51 -1.01
C ASN A 39 4.20 -12.99 0.36
N ARG A 40 3.65 -14.10 0.86
CA ARG A 40 4.11 -14.74 2.12
C ARG A 40 5.52 -15.30 1.97
N GLU A 41 5.79 -15.96 0.86
CA GLU A 41 7.14 -16.44 0.53
C GLU A 41 8.14 -15.29 0.46
N MET A 42 7.73 -14.16 -0.11
CA MET A 42 8.58 -12.98 -0.14
C MET A 42 8.81 -12.37 1.24
N ALA A 43 7.78 -12.30 2.08
CA ALA A 43 7.91 -11.83 3.45
C ALA A 43 8.86 -12.75 4.25
N TYR A 44 8.71 -14.07 4.12
CA TYR A 44 9.63 -15.06 4.67
C TYR A 44 11.07 -14.90 4.14
N TYR A 45 11.25 -14.63 2.85
CA TYR A 45 12.57 -14.39 2.28
C TYR A 45 13.21 -13.13 2.88
N LEU A 46 12.46 -12.04 3.02
CA LEU A 46 12.96 -10.79 3.60
C LEU A 46 13.30 -10.93 5.09
N ASP A 47 12.52 -11.71 5.83
CA ASP A 47 12.78 -12.05 7.23
C ASP A 47 14.11 -12.81 7.40
N THR A 48 14.38 -13.77 6.51
CA THR A 48 15.56 -14.63 6.57
C THR A 48 16.79 -14.10 5.84
N TYR A 49 16.69 -12.95 5.16
CA TYR A 49 17.77 -12.39 4.35
C TYR A 49 18.78 -11.60 5.18
N GLU A 50 20.01 -12.11 5.30
CA GLU A 50 21.14 -11.35 5.86
C GLU A 50 21.66 -10.32 4.84
N LEU A 51 21.47 -9.04 5.16
CA LEU A 51 22.04 -7.94 4.38
C LEU A 51 23.58 -7.99 4.40
N PRO A 52 24.25 -7.82 3.24
CA PRO A 52 25.67 -7.57 3.21
C PRO A 52 26.03 -6.35 4.07
N SER A 53 27.07 -6.46 4.89
CA SER A 53 27.50 -5.44 5.85
C SER A 53 27.91 -4.10 5.23
N ASP A 54 28.07 -4.06 3.91
CA ASP A 54 28.54 -2.93 3.11
C ASP A 54 27.43 -2.29 2.24
N MET A 55 26.19 -2.77 2.29
CA MET A 55 25.08 -2.08 1.61
C MET A 55 24.71 -0.78 2.35
N GLU A 56 24.77 0.35 1.62
CA GLU A 56 24.22 1.62 2.08
C GLU A 56 22.71 1.47 2.34
N GLN A 57 22.30 1.78 3.56
CA GLN A 57 20.94 1.60 4.06
C GLN A 57 19.97 2.71 3.62
N ASN A 58 20.42 3.69 2.83
CA ASN A 58 19.59 4.81 2.41
C ASN A 58 18.75 4.44 1.18
N ILE A 59 17.55 3.92 1.43
CA ILE A 59 16.56 3.70 0.38
C ILE A 59 15.93 5.06 0.02
N ASN A 60 16.09 5.49 -1.22
CA ASN A 60 15.38 6.67 -1.75
C ASN A 60 14.47 6.28 -2.91
N ILE A 61 13.17 6.53 -2.74
CA ILE A 61 12.12 6.13 -3.69
C ILE A 61 11.65 7.36 -4.46
N ASP A 62 11.99 7.39 -5.75
CA ASP A 62 11.40 8.34 -6.70
C ASP A 62 9.87 8.15 -6.73
N THR A 63 9.12 9.21 -6.42
CA THR A 63 7.66 9.16 -6.22
C THR A 63 6.93 10.09 -7.19
N TYR A 64 5.87 9.58 -7.80
CA TYR A 64 4.97 10.30 -8.70
C TYR A 64 3.55 10.24 -8.14
N MET A 65 2.87 11.38 -8.10
CA MET A 65 1.49 11.47 -7.62
C MET A 65 0.55 11.89 -8.74
N HIS A 66 -0.51 11.12 -8.94
CA HIS A 66 -1.47 11.30 -10.01
C HIS A 66 -2.86 11.57 -9.43
N VAL A 67 -3.31 12.82 -9.50
CA VAL A 67 -4.69 13.18 -9.20
C VAL A 67 -5.53 12.90 -10.44
N VAL A 68 -6.51 12.01 -10.32
CA VAL A 68 -7.42 11.66 -11.41
C VAL A 68 -8.82 12.12 -11.03
N ALA A 69 -9.18 13.29 -11.55
CA ALA A 69 -10.41 14.00 -11.24
C ALA A 69 -11.53 13.66 -12.25
N GLU A 70 -12.76 13.75 -11.78
CA GLU A 70 -13.97 13.63 -12.59
C GLU A 70 -14.18 14.87 -13.48
N THR A 71 -14.04 16.05 -12.91
CA THR A 71 -14.16 17.36 -13.57
C THR A 71 -13.03 18.29 -13.15
N LYS A 72 -12.92 19.46 -13.78
CA LYS A 72 -11.85 20.45 -13.53
C LYS A 72 -12.21 21.42 -12.41
N ASP A 73 -12.69 20.90 -11.29
CA ASP A 73 -13.06 21.62 -10.08
C ASP A 73 -12.87 20.72 -8.85
N GLU A 74 -12.79 21.31 -7.66
CA GLU A 74 -12.51 20.58 -6.42
C GLU A 74 -13.60 19.56 -6.07
N ALA A 75 -14.88 19.85 -6.35
CA ALA A 75 -15.98 18.89 -6.13
C ALA A 75 -15.88 17.68 -7.08
N GLY A 76 -15.29 17.89 -8.26
CA GLY A 76 -14.85 16.86 -9.19
C GLY A 76 -13.59 16.09 -8.76
N GLY A 77 -12.93 16.46 -7.68
CA GLY A 77 -11.69 15.84 -7.24
C GLY A 77 -10.43 16.43 -7.88
N TYR A 78 -10.51 17.60 -8.52
CA TYR A 78 -9.34 18.34 -9.02
C TYR A 78 -8.65 19.06 -7.85
N LEU A 79 -8.09 18.28 -6.92
CA LEU A 79 -7.57 18.76 -5.65
C LEU A 79 -6.42 19.77 -5.84
N PRO A 80 -6.33 20.84 -5.02
CA PRO A 80 -5.25 21.79 -5.11
C PRO A 80 -3.91 21.13 -4.75
N ARG A 81 -2.82 21.61 -5.37
CA ARG A 81 -1.46 21.10 -5.16
C ARG A 81 -1.07 21.01 -3.68
N GLU A 82 -1.47 21.98 -2.87
CA GLU A 82 -1.19 22.01 -1.44
C GLU A 82 -1.69 20.76 -0.71
N ILE A 83 -2.86 20.23 -1.06
CA ILE A 83 -3.41 19.02 -0.46
C ILE A 83 -2.58 17.80 -0.84
N VAL A 84 -2.14 17.73 -2.09
CA VAL A 84 -1.30 16.63 -2.60
C VAL A 84 0.09 16.66 -1.95
N GLU A 85 0.68 17.85 -1.80
CA GLU A 85 1.96 18.02 -1.10
C GLU A 85 1.85 17.72 0.41
N LYS A 86 0.71 18.04 1.05
CA LYS A 86 0.43 17.61 2.42
C LYS A 86 0.37 16.08 2.54
N GLN A 87 -0.29 15.40 1.61
CA GLN A 87 -0.30 13.93 1.58
C GLN A 87 1.11 13.36 1.38
N PHE A 88 1.91 13.94 0.50
CA PHE A 88 3.31 13.53 0.32
C PHE A 88 4.10 13.71 1.63
N LYS A 89 3.88 14.82 2.34
CA LYS A 89 4.50 15.05 3.65
C LYS A 89 4.10 14.00 4.69
N VAL A 90 2.83 13.60 4.76
CA VAL A 90 2.37 12.51 5.64
C VAL A 90 3.15 11.22 5.32
N LEU A 91 3.26 10.86 4.04
CA LEU A 91 4.04 9.69 3.63
C LEU A 91 5.51 9.78 4.09
N VAL A 92 6.18 10.91 3.81
CA VAL A 92 7.58 11.10 4.22
C VAL A 92 7.72 11.03 5.74
N ASP A 93 6.84 11.69 6.49
CA ASP A 93 6.90 11.73 7.96
C ASP A 93 6.69 10.34 8.60
N SER A 94 5.83 9.50 8.01
CA SER A 94 5.56 8.14 8.50
C SER A 94 6.73 7.16 8.33
N PHE A 95 7.62 7.41 7.37
CA PHE A 95 8.74 6.50 7.04
C PHE A 95 10.12 7.04 7.43
N LYS A 96 10.22 8.31 7.84
CA LYS A 96 11.50 9.00 8.11
C LYS A 96 12.38 8.32 9.17
N ASP A 97 11.78 7.60 10.12
CA ASP A 97 12.48 6.93 11.22
C ASP A 97 12.86 5.48 10.86
N HIS A 98 12.66 5.07 9.60
CA HIS A 98 12.90 3.72 9.08
C HIS A 98 13.91 3.67 7.92
N ASP A 99 14.78 4.69 7.78
CA ASP A 99 15.80 4.81 6.73
C ASP A 99 15.26 4.72 5.28
N ILE A 100 13.95 4.97 5.12
CA ILE A 100 13.26 5.07 3.83
C ILE A 100 12.93 6.54 3.59
N SER A 101 13.42 7.05 2.46
CA SER A 101 13.17 8.40 1.99
C SER A 101 12.42 8.38 0.66
N PHE A 102 11.69 9.45 0.38
CA PHE A 102 10.95 9.62 -0.87
C PHE A 102 11.36 10.93 -1.54
N THR A 103 11.56 10.90 -2.85
CA THR A 103 11.80 12.09 -3.66
C THR A 103 10.60 12.33 -4.57
N LEU A 104 9.84 13.40 -4.32
CA LEU A 104 8.74 13.79 -5.20
C LEU A 104 9.27 14.26 -6.55
N LYS A 105 8.95 13.53 -7.62
CA LYS A 105 9.41 13.81 -8.98
C LYS A 105 8.42 14.63 -9.78
N ASP A 106 7.14 14.34 -9.62
CA ASP A 106 6.08 15.07 -10.31
C ASP A 106 4.72 14.88 -9.63
N ILE A 107 3.84 15.86 -9.84
CA ILE A 107 2.42 15.74 -9.54
C ILE A 107 1.64 16.07 -10.82
N THR A 108 0.79 15.14 -11.25
CA THR A 108 -0.04 15.32 -12.45
C THR A 108 -1.52 15.35 -12.11
N TRP A 109 -2.29 16.13 -12.87
CA TRP A 109 -3.74 16.13 -12.82
C TRP A 109 -4.31 15.67 -14.16
N THR A 110 -5.17 14.64 -14.11
CA THR A 110 -5.87 14.12 -15.28
C THR A 110 -7.38 14.22 -15.03
N VAL A 111 -8.12 14.79 -15.99
CA VAL A 111 -9.59 14.80 -15.95
C VAL A 111 -10.10 13.63 -16.76
N ASN A 112 -10.62 12.61 -16.07
CA ASN A 112 -11.21 11.42 -16.67
C ASN A 112 -12.26 10.84 -15.71
N ALA A 113 -13.54 11.10 -15.99
CA ALA A 113 -14.65 10.70 -15.14
C ALA A 113 -14.79 9.18 -14.96
N ASP A 114 -14.45 8.39 -15.99
CA ASP A 114 -14.54 6.94 -15.92
C ASP A 114 -13.46 6.38 -15.00
N TRP A 115 -12.21 6.82 -15.15
CA TRP A 115 -11.12 6.45 -14.25
C TRP A 115 -11.40 6.90 -12.82
N SER A 116 -11.73 8.18 -12.63
CA SER A 116 -11.94 8.76 -11.30
C SER A 116 -13.04 8.08 -10.48
N ASN A 117 -14.06 7.52 -11.16
CA ASN A 117 -15.17 6.83 -10.51
C ASN A 117 -15.13 5.30 -10.62
N HIS A 118 -14.04 4.71 -11.12
CA HIS A 118 -13.89 3.26 -11.31
C HIS A 118 -15.00 2.62 -12.18
N LYS A 119 -15.50 3.33 -13.20
CA LYS A 119 -16.65 2.88 -14.01
C LYS A 119 -16.26 2.03 -15.23
N GLY A 120 -16.02 0.73 -15.04
CA GLY A 120 -15.87 -0.22 -16.17
C GLY A 120 -14.75 -1.24 -15.98
N SER A 121 -14.68 -2.22 -16.88
CA SER A 121 -13.64 -3.25 -16.84
C SER A 121 -12.29 -2.71 -17.30
N ASN A 122 -11.20 -3.15 -16.65
CA ASN A 122 -9.80 -2.85 -17.00
C ASN A 122 -9.36 -1.37 -16.91
N LEU A 123 -10.15 -0.48 -16.30
CA LEU A 123 -9.80 0.95 -16.22
C LEU A 123 -8.48 1.19 -15.47
N ASN A 124 -8.21 0.49 -14.38
CA ASN A 124 -6.96 0.65 -13.64
C ASN A 124 -5.75 0.32 -14.51
N PHE A 125 -5.83 -0.73 -15.34
CA PHE A 125 -4.74 -1.07 -16.24
C PHE A 125 -4.55 0.03 -17.30
N ALA A 126 -5.63 0.50 -17.93
CA ALA A 126 -5.56 1.56 -18.94
C ALA A 126 -5.02 2.87 -18.37
N MET A 127 -5.50 3.27 -17.18
CA MET A 127 -5.04 4.44 -16.44
C MET A 127 -3.55 4.33 -16.11
N LYS A 128 -3.12 3.24 -15.44
CA LYS A 128 -1.72 3.07 -15.06
C LYS A 128 -0.81 2.95 -16.29
N LYS A 129 -1.25 2.31 -17.38
CA LYS A 129 -0.51 2.28 -18.65
C LYS A 129 -0.30 3.68 -19.24
N ALA A 130 -1.28 4.56 -19.11
CA ALA A 130 -1.20 5.93 -19.64
C ALA A 130 -0.40 6.88 -18.73
N LEU A 131 -0.46 6.67 -17.42
CA LEU A 131 -0.02 7.67 -16.44
C LEU A 131 1.27 7.31 -15.72
N ARG A 132 1.63 6.01 -15.60
CA ARG A 132 2.81 5.56 -14.87
C ARG A 132 4.07 6.26 -15.37
N LYS A 133 4.92 6.66 -14.43
CA LYS A 133 6.23 7.25 -14.67
C LYS A 133 7.34 6.50 -13.93
N GLY A 134 8.56 6.65 -14.44
CA GLY A 134 9.77 6.07 -13.85
C GLY A 134 9.96 4.58 -14.12
N SER A 135 10.95 3.99 -13.46
CA SER A 135 11.28 2.55 -13.53
C SER A 135 10.34 1.72 -12.66
N TYR A 136 10.57 0.40 -12.55
CA TYR A 136 9.81 -0.44 -11.61
C TYR A 136 10.02 -0.06 -10.13
N ALA A 137 11.15 0.59 -9.82
CA ALA A 137 11.47 1.10 -8.48
C ALA A 137 10.83 2.44 -8.15
N ALA A 138 10.22 3.12 -9.11
CA ALA A 138 9.48 4.34 -8.85
C ALA A 138 8.09 4.05 -8.28
N LEU A 139 7.74 4.73 -7.19
CA LEU A 139 6.41 4.67 -6.59
C LEU A 139 5.47 5.58 -7.38
N ASN A 140 4.35 5.03 -7.83
CA ASN A 140 3.28 5.77 -8.49
C ASN A 140 2.01 5.68 -7.62
N LEU A 141 1.53 6.83 -7.14
CA LEU A 141 0.34 6.97 -6.30
C LEU A 141 -0.80 7.57 -7.13
N TYR A 142 -1.97 6.94 -7.16
CA TYR A 142 -3.13 7.38 -7.94
C TYR A 142 -4.30 7.70 -7.01
N TYR A 143 -4.74 8.95 -7.01
CA TYR A 143 -5.83 9.43 -6.18
C TYR A 143 -7.10 9.58 -7.02
N LEU A 144 -8.12 8.78 -6.68
CA LEU A 144 -9.41 8.69 -7.38
C LEU A 144 -10.55 9.14 -6.48
N LYS A 145 -11.69 9.52 -7.05
CA LYS A 145 -12.87 9.90 -6.27
C LYS A 145 -13.58 8.67 -5.70
N LYS A 146 -13.55 7.56 -6.44
CA LYS A 146 -14.03 6.26 -5.99
C LYS A 146 -13.01 5.18 -6.29
N VAL A 147 -12.84 4.31 -5.32
CA VAL A 147 -12.21 3.00 -5.46
C VAL A 147 -13.27 2.00 -5.03
N ASP A 148 -13.52 0.97 -5.82
CA ASP A 148 -14.54 -0.05 -5.52
C ASP A 148 -14.30 -0.61 -4.12
N GLN A 149 -15.36 -0.70 -3.29
CA GLN A 149 -15.45 -1.30 -1.93
C GLN A 149 -14.31 -1.03 -0.92
N HIS A 150 -13.31 -0.20 -1.25
CA HIS A 150 -12.08 -0.09 -0.48
C HIS A 150 -11.56 1.35 -0.38
N ASN A 151 -10.75 1.62 0.64
CA ASN A 151 -10.10 2.93 0.82
C ASN A 151 -8.87 3.09 -0.07
N GLY A 152 -8.16 1.99 -0.32
CA GLY A 152 -7.05 1.90 -1.26
C GLY A 152 -6.65 0.46 -1.55
N TYR A 153 -5.63 0.34 -2.39
CA TYR A 153 -4.86 -0.89 -2.58
C TYR A 153 -3.51 -0.60 -3.27
N CYS A 154 -2.51 -1.45 -3.05
CA CYS A 154 -1.28 -1.53 -3.83
C CYS A 154 -1.07 -2.91 -4.41
N TYR A 155 -0.16 -2.97 -5.39
CA TYR A 155 0.41 -4.24 -5.81
C TYR A 155 1.69 -4.49 -5.03
N TYR A 156 1.79 -5.68 -4.44
CA TYR A 156 3.03 -6.18 -3.86
C TYR A 156 4.16 -6.26 -4.92
N PRO A 157 5.42 -6.14 -4.49
CA PRO A 157 6.56 -6.40 -5.35
C PRO A 157 6.53 -7.82 -5.93
N VAL A 158 6.88 -7.94 -7.21
CA VAL A 158 7.00 -9.21 -7.93
C VAL A 158 8.44 -9.36 -8.41
N ALA A 159 9.02 -10.54 -8.19
CA ALA A 159 10.34 -10.87 -8.72
C ALA A 159 10.31 -10.93 -10.25
N ASN A 160 11.24 -10.22 -10.91
CA ASN A 160 11.35 -10.18 -12.38
C ASN A 160 10.01 -9.82 -13.09
N PRO A 161 9.43 -8.64 -12.82
CA PRO A 161 8.08 -8.32 -13.25
C PRO A 161 8.00 -8.26 -14.77
N GLY A 162 7.04 -8.97 -15.38
CA GLY A 162 6.69 -8.79 -16.80
C GLY A 162 6.03 -7.43 -17.07
N ASP A 163 5.75 -7.13 -18.34
CA ASP A 163 5.14 -5.85 -18.73
C ASP A 163 3.80 -5.56 -18.03
N GLN A 164 2.99 -6.59 -17.85
CA GLN A 164 1.71 -6.46 -17.16
C GLN A 164 1.91 -6.06 -15.69
N ALA A 165 2.77 -6.77 -14.95
CA ALA A 165 3.06 -6.45 -13.55
C ALA A 165 3.70 -5.06 -13.40
N ARG A 166 4.63 -4.69 -14.29
CA ARG A 166 5.20 -3.34 -14.34
C ARG A 166 4.14 -2.26 -14.58
N THR A 167 3.16 -2.53 -15.42
CA THR A 167 2.06 -1.61 -15.71
C THR A 167 1.11 -1.50 -14.53
N GLN A 168 0.80 -2.61 -13.87
CA GLN A 168 -0.14 -2.63 -12.74
C GLN A 168 0.46 -2.04 -11.46
N ASP A 169 1.78 -2.07 -11.31
CA ASP A 169 2.49 -1.60 -10.12
C ASP A 169 2.14 -0.17 -9.68
N GLY A 170 2.25 0.05 -8.36
CA GLY A 170 1.87 1.29 -7.68
C GLY A 170 0.51 1.18 -6.98
N CYS A 171 0.09 2.28 -6.38
CA CYS A 171 -0.98 2.29 -5.39
C CYS A 171 -2.14 3.18 -5.81
N VAL A 172 -3.36 2.74 -5.56
CA VAL A 172 -4.59 3.47 -5.89
C VAL A 172 -5.37 3.70 -4.62
N GLN A 173 -5.71 4.96 -4.32
CA GLN A 173 -6.43 5.33 -3.11
C GLN A 173 -7.58 6.28 -3.42
N ARG A 174 -8.60 6.27 -2.54
CA ARG A 174 -9.61 7.31 -2.54
C ARG A 174 -9.02 8.62 -2.05
N MET A 175 -9.29 9.69 -2.78
CA MET A 175 -8.78 11.02 -2.49
C MET A 175 -9.36 11.64 -1.21
N ASP A 176 -10.52 11.18 -0.73
CA ASP A 176 -11.10 11.66 0.52
C ASP A 176 -10.42 11.08 1.77
N THR A 177 -9.48 10.14 1.59
CA THR A 177 -8.57 9.69 2.65
C THR A 177 -7.40 10.66 2.87
N MET A 178 -7.17 11.60 1.93
CA MET A 178 -6.09 12.57 2.01
C MET A 178 -6.31 13.62 3.12
N PRO A 179 -5.23 14.18 3.70
CA PRO A 179 -5.34 15.16 4.78
C PRO A 179 -6.14 16.40 4.34
N GLY A 180 -7.25 16.64 5.02
CA GLY A 180 -8.10 17.82 4.82
C GLY A 180 -9.08 17.74 3.64
N VAL A 181 -9.30 16.55 3.06
CA VAL A 181 -10.28 16.34 1.97
C VAL A 181 -11.58 15.74 2.48
N GLY A 182 -11.52 14.56 3.12
CA GLY A 182 -12.68 13.90 3.73
C GLY A 182 -12.81 14.18 5.23
N ASP A 183 -13.91 13.73 5.81
CA ASP A 183 -14.30 13.92 7.21
C ASP A 183 -14.12 12.66 8.08
N ARG A 184 -13.52 11.61 7.52
CA ARG A 184 -13.45 10.27 8.13
C ARG A 184 -12.25 10.03 9.05
N GLY A 185 -11.39 11.02 9.26
CA GLY A 185 -10.27 10.90 10.22
C GLY A 185 -9.00 10.20 9.72
N TYR A 186 -9.00 9.66 8.49
CA TYR A 186 -7.83 8.98 7.88
C TYR A 186 -6.52 9.78 7.92
N ALA A 187 -6.60 11.12 7.83
CA ALA A 187 -5.47 12.05 7.86
C ALA A 187 -4.32 11.75 6.86
N GLY A 188 -4.58 10.94 5.82
CA GLY A 188 -3.60 10.49 4.84
C GLY A 188 -2.91 9.16 5.12
N PHE A 189 -3.22 8.47 6.23
CA PHE A 189 -2.53 7.24 6.62
C PHE A 189 -2.88 6.02 5.76
N VAL A 190 -4.00 6.04 5.03
CA VAL A 190 -4.28 5.01 4.00
C VAL A 190 -3.16 4.97 2.96
N THR A 191 -2.59 6.12 2.58
CA THR A 191 -1.42 6.09 1.67
C THR A 191 -0.22 5.42 2.33
N THR A 192 0.01 5.64 3.63
CA THR A 192 1.11 5.02 4.38
C THR A 192 0.94 3.51 4.46
N HIS A 193 -0.26 3.03 4.84
CA HIS A 193 -0.62 1.61 4.90
C HIS A 193 -0.37 0.92 3.56
N GLU A 194 -0.93 1.50 2.51
CA GLU A 194 -0.83 0.94 1.17
C GLU A 194 0.63 0.90 0.68
N VAL A 195 1.41 1.97 0.91
CA VAL A 195 2.85 1.95 0.59
C VAL A 195 3.59 0.88 1.39
N GLY A 196 3.14 0.53 2.61
CA GLY A 196 3.61 -0.63 3.34
C GLY A 196 3.47 -1.93 2.54
N HIS A 197 2.31 -2.20 1.94
CA HIS A 197 2.12 -3.34 1.03
C HIS A 197 2.98 -3.27 -0.23
N TRP A 198 3.14 -2.08 -0.82
CA TRP A 198 4.05 -1.88 -1.95
C TRP A 198 5.52 -2.16 -1.57
N LEU A 199 5.83 -2.08 -0.28
CA LEU A 199 7.08 -2.48 0.36
C LEU A 199 7.01 -3.91 0.95
N SER A 200 6.06 -4.75 0.55
CA SER A 200 5.94 -6.13 1.04
C SER A 200 5.57 -6.33 2.52
N LEU A 201 5.09 -5.31 3.23
CA LEU A 201 4.48 -5.55 4.54
C LEU A 201 3.14 -6.24 4.40
N LEU A 202 2.92 -7.25 5.21
CA LEU A 202 1.62 -7.88 5.39
C LEU A 202 0.85 -7.14 6.49
N HIS A 203 -0.45 -7.42 6.57
CA HIS A 203 -1.25 -6.94 7.68
C HIS A 203 -0.79 -7.54 9.01
N THR A 204 -0.89 -6.80 10.11
CA THR A 204 -0.50 -7.28 11.46
C THR A 204 -1.31 -8.49 11.93
N PHE A 205 -2.53 -8.62 11.44
CA PHE A 205 -3.42 -9.75 11.72
C PHE A 205 -3.24 -10.93 10.76
N GLU A 206 -2.19 -10.91 9.93
CA GLU A 206 -1.89 -12.00 9.02
C GLU A 206 -1.60 -13.29 9.79
N ASN A 207 -2.19 -14.40 9.35
CA ASN A 207 -2.15 -15.70 10.04
C ASN A 207 -2.68 -15.72 11.51
N GLY A 208 -3.29 -14.63 11.98
CA GLY A 208 -3.89 -14.55 13.31
C GLY A 208 -2.88 -14.76 14.44
N CYS A 209 -3.28 -15.51 15.48
CA CYS A 209 -2.38 -15.86 16.59
C CYS A 209 -1.33 -16.93 16.25
N ASN A 210 -1.24 -17.38 15.00
CA ASN A 210 -0.31 -18.44 14.60
C ASN A 210 0.98 -17.85 14.02
N SER A 211 2.11 -18.43 14.43
CA SER A 211 3.41 -18.13 13.79
C SER A 211 3.40 -18.61 12.33
N PRO A 212 4.03 -17.86 11.39
CA PRO A 212 4.88 -16.68 11.61
C PRO A 212 4.15 -15.31 11.56
N GLY A 213 2.81 -15.27 11.70
CA GLY A 213 2.07 -14.01 11.67
C GLY A 213 2.23 -13.26 10.35
N ASP A 214 2.61 -11.98 10.44
CA ASP A 214 2.96 -11.08 9.34
C ASP A 214 4.43 -11.19 8.88
N HIS A 215 5.19 -12.14 9.45
CA HIS A 215 6.63 -12.33 9.25
C HIS A 215 7.50 -11.15 9.73
N VAL A 216 7.04 -10.45 10.77
CA VAL A 216 7.81 -9.40 11.44
C VAL A 216 7.88 -9.71 12.94
N ASP A 217 9.06 -10.12 13.40
CA ASP A 217 9.28 -10.62 14.78
C ASP A 217 8.87 -9.64 15.90
N ASP A 218 8.95 -8.33 15.66
CA ASP A 218 8.58 -7.31 16.64
C ASP A 218 7.14 -6.82 16.51
N THR A 219 6.34 -7.39 15.60
CA THR A 219 4.87 -7.22 15.56
C THR A 219 4.20 -8.24 16.48
N PRO A 220 3.51 -7.82 17.56
CA PRO A 220 2.67 -8.72 18.34
C PRO A 220 1.58 -9.37 17.48
N ALA A 221 1.33 -10.66 17.71
CA ALA A 221 0.30 -11.39 16.99
C ALA A 221 -1.11 -10.81 17.27
N GLU A 222 -1.90 -10.66 16.22
CA GLU A 222 -3.25 -10.09 16.25
C GLU A 222 -4.20 -10.99 15.46
N ASN A 223 -5.45 -11.15 15.92
CA ASN A 223 -6.46 -11.98 15.23
C ASN A 223 -7.71 -11.19 14.84
N HIS A 224 -7.68 -9.86 14.98
CA HIS A 224 -8.81 -8.98 14.74
C HIS A 224 -8.48 -7.94 13.67
N LYS A 225 -9.45 -7.66 12.80
CA LYS A 225 -9.38 -6.60 11.78
C LYS A 225 -10.19 -5.35 12.17
N ASP A 226 -10.88 -5.40 13.31
CA ASP A 226 -11.94 -4.45 13.66
C ASP A 226 -11.38 -3.06 13.96
N ARG A 227 -11.89 -2.05 13.23
CA ARG A 227 -11.54 -0.63 13.38
C ARG A 227 -12.00 -0.02 14.71
N ASP A 228 -12.97 -0.63 15.40
CA ASP A 228 -13.60 -0.08 16.63
C ASP A 228 -12.71 -0.20 17.89
N ALA A 229 -11.40 -0.34 17.70
CA ALA A 229 -10.41 -0.71 18.71
C ALA A 229 -9.61 0.45 19.27
N CYS A 230 -10.23 1.56 19.65
CA CYS A 230 -9.49 2.68 20.26
C CYS A 230 -8.95 2.38 21.67
N ASN A 231 -9.20 1.18 22.22
CA ASN A 231 -8.71 0.75 23.53
C ASN A 231 -7.66 -0.33 23.34
N GLU A 232 -6.73 -0.44 24.30
CA GLU A 232 -5.79 -1.56 24.35
C GLU A 232 -6.53 -2.90 24.26
N ARG A 233 -6.12 -3.75 23.31
CA ARG A 233 -6.67 -5.10 23.10
C ARG A 233 -5.54 -6.13 23.12
N ASP A 234 -5.92 -7.35 23.42
CA ASP A 234 -5.05 -8.52 23.37
C ASP A 234 -5.89 -9.69 22.87
N SER A 235 -5.95 -9.84 21.54
CA SER A 235 -6.69 -10.89 20.86
C SER A 235 -5.95 -12.23 20.85
N CYS A 236 -4.64 -12.21 21.17
CA CYS A 236 -3.76 -13.37 21.21
C CYS A 236 -3.06 -13.51 22.58
N PRO A 237 -3.79 -13.76 23.67
CA PRO A 237 -3.26 -13.68 25.05
C PRO A 237 -2.24 -14.76 25.42
N ASN A 238 -2.06 -15.77 24.55
CA ASN A 238 -1.03 -16.80 24.70
C ASN A 238 0.28 -16.44 23.97
N SER A 239 0.29 -15.33 23.23
CA SER A 239 1.44 -14.77 22.54
C SER A 239 1.93 -13.51 23.26
N PRO A 240 3.22 -13.15 23.16
CA PRO A 240 3.72 -11.92 23.76
C PRO A 240 3.15 -10.65 23.11
N GLY A 241 2.82 -9.65 23.93
CA GLY A 241 2.42 -8.31 23.47
C GLY A 241 0.92 -8.07 23.50
N LYS A 242 0.51 -6.90 23.04
CA LYS A 242 -0.89 -6.49 22.84
C LYS A 242 -1.11 -6.24 21.35
N ASP A 243 -2.36 -6.26 20.89
CA ASP A 243 -2.70 -5.96 19.50
C ASP A 243 -2.05 -4.63 19.07
N PRO A 244 -1.33 -4.57 17.94
CA PRO A 244 -0.56 -3.41 17.51
C PRO A 244 -1.44 -2.33 16.86
N ILE A 245 -2.45 -1.85 17.59
CA ILE A 245 -3.50 -0.93 17.10
C ILE A 245 -3.00 0.43 16.57
N HIS A 246 -1.73 0.75 16.75
CA HIS A 246 -1.09 1.98 16.24
C HIS A 246 -0.13 1.72 15.07
N ASN A 247 0.10 0.45 14.71
CA ASN A 247 0.91 0.07 13.57
C ASN A 247 0.14 0.37 12.28
N TYR A 248 0.78 1.02 11.31
CA TYR A 248 0.19 1.36 10.01
C TYR A 248 -0.24 0.16 9.15
N MET A 249 0.00 -1.08 9.56
CA MET A 249 -0.45 -2.29 8.87
C MET A 249 -1.64 -2.99 9.57
N ALA A 250 -2.12 -2.46 10.70
CA ALA A 250 -3.44 -2.77 11.24
C ALA A 250 -4.53 -2.02 10.43
N TYR A 251 -5.80 -2.02 10.88
CA TYR A 251 -6.87 -1.19 10.27
C TYR A 251 -7.36 -0.05 11.17
N VAL A 252 -6.88 0.06 12.40
CA VAL A 252 -7.47 0.94 13.43
C VAL A 252 -7.19 2.44 13.20
N PHE A 253 -6.14 2.79 12.45
CA PHE A 253 -5.76 4.17 12.12
C PHE A 253 -6.32 4.63 10.77
N GLU A 254 -6.93 3.71 10.00
CA GLU A 254 -7.72 4.04 8.83
C GLU A 254 -9.10 4.47 9.29
#